data_AF-A0A9W8XQQ4-F1
#
_entry.id   AF-A0A9W8XQQ4-F1
#
_cell.length_a   1.000
_cell.length_b   1.000
_cell.length_c   1.000
_cell.angle_alpha   90.00
_cell.angle_beta   90.00
_cell.angle_gamma   90.00
#
_symmetry.space_group_name_H-M   'P 1'
#
loop_
_entity.id
_entity.type
_entity.pdbx_description
1 polymer ?
#
loop_
_entity_poly.entity_id
_entity_poly.type
_entity_poly.pdbx_seq_one_letter_code
_entity_poly.pdbx_strand_id
1 'polypeptide(L)'
;MVLATGKADADTIGAKWAAATPEGVIEHAAKTNLMFAPGQRAGCAVVNYYNNLTGSDLNWSQLTMDQILSPLCMTHSFFGPIPDALLPDIGVPGGPNWADLVVGLGYDPAAGMWPNVALPDGKQLVGPGWEIDLFDVPTSANASATNKTYASYGKAGDGGGWHSWIDLIPDLGYGLVILTQVSGSADYVSISPSALKAEFHQHLMPAFAEALTSQVEKRFAGWYGQGEDSGLIADVVKNNGTNSTTYAKVELEGQILYLRELVVNGSSALEGLDRLSWTDDYQGRYFSTPAGVALTPAEGAAENEQFGPGTQVWRMMIPGLDVCDWFDFDG
;
A
#
# COMPACT_ATOMS: atom_id res chain seq x y z
N MET A 1 -1.82 25.76 34.84
CA MET A 1 -1.75 24.36 34.41
C MET A 1 -3.12 24.04 33.85
N VAL A 2 -3.24 23.81 32.55
CA VAL A 2 -4.51 23.29 32.01
C VAL A 2 -4.68 21.92 32.64
N LEU A 3 -5.53 21.88 33.65
CA LEU A 3 -6.08 20.70 34.30
C LEU A 3 -7.52 20.59 33.81
N ALA A 4 -7.76 20.73 32.50
CA ALA A 4 -9.04 21.11 31.93
C ALA A 4 -10.10 20.04 32.19
N THR A 5 -10.77 20.15 33.33
CA THR A 5 -12.10 19.61 33.59
C THR A 5 -13.10 20.38 32.71
N GLY A 6 -12.97 20.25 31.40
CA GLY A 6 -14.00 20.62 30.45
C GLY A 6 -15.18 19.72 30.70
N LYS A 7 -16.35 20.33 30.88
CA LYS A 7 -17.59 19.60 31.09
C LYS A 7 -18.08 19.17 29.72
N ALA A 8 -17.89 17.90 29.37
CA ALA A 8 -18.64 17.33 28.25
C ALA A 8 -20.13 17.50 28.58
N ASP A 9 -20.83 18.32 27.81
CA ASP A 9 -22.23 18.67 28.04
C ASP A 9 -23.15 17.93 27.06
N ALA A 10 -24.44 17.96 27.35
CA ALA A 10 -25.43 17.26 26.54
C ALA A 10 -25.48 17.76 25.08
N ASP A 11 -25.04 18.99 24.84
CA ASP A 11 -25.04 19.61 23.51
C ASP A 11 -23.88 19.09 22.65
N THR A 12 -22.74 18.76 23.26
CA THR A 12 -21.54 18.28 22.56
C THR A 12 -21.47 16.76 22.40
N ILE A 13 -21.75 15.98 23.45
CA ILE A 13 -21.65 14.50 23.42
C ILE A 13 -23.01 13.81 23.29
N GLY A 14 -24.10 14.58 23.27
CA GLY A 14 -25.47 14.09 23.27
C GLY A 14 -25.95 13.75 24.68
N ALA A 15 -27.25 13.99 24.92
CA ALA A 15 -27.88 13.84 26.23
C ALA A 15 -27.69 12.45 26.88
N LYS A 16 -27.57 11.38 26.06
CA LYS A 16 -27.33 10.02 26.57
C LYS A 16 -25.93 9.85 27.18
N TRP A 17 -24.90 10.38 26.55
CA TRP A 17 -23.53 10.31 27.08
C TRP A 17 -23.36 11.27 28.25
N ALA A 18 -23.95 12.46 28.18
CA ALA A 18 -23.89 13.44 29.27
C ALA A 18 -24.62 12.96 30.55
N ALA A 19 -25.59 12.05 30.43
CA ALA A 19 -26.28 11.43 31.55
C ALA A 19 -25.59 10.16 32.09
N ALA A 20 -24.53 9.68 31.44
CA ALA A 20 -23.83 8.48 31.89
C ALA A 20 -23.01 8.77 33.15
N THR A 21 -23.17 7.95 34.19
CA THR A 21 -22.29 7.99 35.37
C THR A 21 -21.16 6.97 35.24
N PRO A 22 -20.00 7.18 35.88
CA PRO A 22 -18.92 6.19 35.92
C PRO A 22 -19.41 4.81 36.38
N GLU A 23 -20.26 4.76 37.40
CA GLU A 23 -20.86 3.53 37.92
C GLU A 23 -21.76 2.86 36.87
N GLY A 24 -22.53 3.64 36.12
CA GLY A 24 -23.38 3.14 35.04
C GLY A 24 -22.58 2.59 33.86
N VAL A 25 -21.45 3.20 33.53
CA VAL A 25 -20.53 2.70 32.49
C VAL A 25 -19.86 1.40 32.94
N ILE A 26 -19.37 1.33 34.18
CA ILE A 26 -18.75 0.13 34.76
C ILE A 26 -19.77 -1.02 34.83
N GLU A 27 -20.97 -0.74 35.34
CA GLU A 27 -22.05 -1.73 35.44
C GLU A 27 -22.48 -2.22 34.06
N HIS A 28 -22.58 -1.32 33.07
CA HIS A 28 -22.90 -1.71 31.71
C HIS A 28 -21.80 -2.59 31.11
N ALA A 29 -20.54 -2.16 31.17
CA ALA A 29 -19.40 -2.92 30.65
C ALA A 29 -19.25 -4.29 31.30
N ALA A 30 -19.52 -4.40 32.61
CA ALA A 30 -19.51 -5.67 33.33
C ALA A 30 -20.63 -6.63 32.92
N LYS A 31 -21.77 -6.10 32.44
CA LYS A 31 -22.93 -6.88 31.95
C LYS A 31 -22.89 -7.13 30.45
N THR A 32 -22.10 -6.37 29.70
CA THR A 32 -21.91 -6.59 28.28
C THR A 32 -21.03 -7.82 28.08
N ASN A 33 -21.55 -8.84 27.41
CA ASN A 33 -20.73 -9.96 26.98
C ASN A 33 -19.62 -9.43 26.09
N LEU A 34 -18.37 -9.72 26.43
CA LEU A 34 -17.25 -9.42 25.56
C LEU A 34 -17.41 -10.24 24.27
N MET A 35 -17.29 -9.59 23.12
CA MET A 35 -17.26 -10.31 21.83
C MET A 35 -16.08 -11.28 21.71
N PHE A 36 -15.03 -11.08 22.52
CA PHE A 36 -13.80 -11.87 22.52
C PHE A 36 -13.31 -12.08 23.96
N ALA A 37 -12.73 -13.23 24.24
CA ALA A 37 -12.09 -13.49 25.53
C ALA A 37 -10.85 -12.58 25.72
N PRO A 38 -10.45 -12.26 26.97
CA PRO A 38 -9.18 -11.61 27.25
C PRO A 38 -8.01 -12.31 26.54
N GLY A 39 -7.17 -11.55 25.83
CA GLY A 39 -6.07 -12.09 25.02
C GLY A 39 -6.39 -12.41 23.55
N GLN A 40 -7.64 -12.33 23.12
CA GLN A 40 -8.05 -12.57 21.72
C GLN A 40 -8.07 -11.30 20.85
N ARG A 41 -7.70 -10.13 21.39
CA ARG A 41 -7.50 -8.91 20.60
C ARG A 41 -6.10 -8.91 19.99
N ALA A 42 -6.00 -8.49 18.73
CA ALA A 42 -4.76 -8.52 17.95
C ALA A 42 -3.56 -7.90 18.69
N GLY A 43 -3.74 -6.74 19.33
CA GLY A 43 -2.66 -6.06 20.06
C GLY A 43 -2.11 -6.84 21.26
N CYS A 44 -2.98 -7.36 22.12
CA CYS A 44 -2.57 -8.16 23.27
C CYS A 44 -1.96 -9.51 22.85
N ALA A 45 -2.46 -10.09 21.76
CA ALA A 45 -1.91 -11.33 21.21
C ALA A 45 -0.48 -11.14 20.68
N VAL A 46 -0.20 -10.03 20.00
CA VAL A 46 1.14 -9.69 19.48
C VAL A 46 2.15 -9.53 20.61
N VAL A 47 1.81 -8.78 21.66
CA VAL A 47 2.72 -8.55 22.80
C VAL A 47 3.01 -9.84 23.54
N ASN A 48 1.98 -10.63 23.85
CA ASN A 48 2.16 -11.91 24.52
C ASN A 48 3.00 -12.87 23.68
N TYR A 49 2.78 -12.90 22.36
CA TYR A 49 3.57 -13.72 21.45
C TYR A 49 5.05 -13.29 21.45
N TYR A 50 5.32 -11.99 21.32
CA TYR A 50 6.68 -11.45 21.36
C TYR A 50 7.39 -11.75 22.69
N ASN A 51 6.70 -11.52 23.82
CA ASN A 51 7.21 -11.81 25.16
C ASN A 51 7.53 -13.30 25.32
N ASN A 52 6.67 -14.20 24.82
CA ASN A 52 6.93 -15.63 24.86
C ASN A 52 8.15 -16.05 24.01
N LEU A 53 8.35 -15.43 22.84
CA LEU A 53 9.49 -15.73 21.97
C LEU A 53 10.82 -15.23 22.53
N THR A 54 10.83 -14.07 23.15
CA THR A 54 12.06 -13.38 23.58
C THR A 54 12.36 -13.53 25.07
N GLY A 55 11.41 -14.04 25.85
CA GLY A 55 11.50 -14.09 27.31
C GLY A 55 11.36 -12.71 27.97
N SER A 56 10.83 -11.71 27.26
CA SER A 56 10.57 -10.38 27.81
C SER A 56 9.22 -10.31 28.53
N ASP A 57 9.01 -9.22 29.26
CA ASP A 57 7.73 -8.89 29.93
C ASP A 57 7.35 -7.44 29.63
N LEU A 58 7.32 -7.11 28.34
CA LEU A 58 6.97 -5.77 27.87
C LEU A 58 5.45 -5.64 27.79
N ASN A 59 4.92 -4.47 28.14
CA ASN A 59 3.57 -4.10 27.72
C ASN A 59 3.56 -3.57 26.27
N TRP A 60 2.38 -3.29 25.72
CA TRP A 60 2.25 -2.79 24.34
C TRP A 60 3.07 -1.53 24.09
N SER A 61 2.95 -0.53 24.97
CA SER A 61 3.61 0.77 24.82
C SER A 61 5.13 0.62 24.84
N GLN A 62 5.66 -0.20 25.75
CA GLN A 62 7.10 -0.53 25.80
C GLN A 62 7.55 -1.27 24.54
N LEU A 63 6.80 -2.29 24.11
CA LEU A 63 7.12 -3.03 22.90
C LEU A 63 7.16 -2.11 21.66
N THR A 64 6.18 -1.22 21.51
CA THR A 64 6.13 -0.26 20.40
C THR A 64 7.25 0.77 20.48
N MET A 65 7.56 1.30 21.67
CA MET A 65 8.69 2.21 21.86
C MET A 65 10.02 1.56 21.48
N ASP A 66 10.24 0.31 21.92
CA ASP A 66 11.51 -0.39 21.75
C ASP A 66 11.70 -0.92 20.32
N GLN A 67 10.65 -1.48 19.71
CA GLN A 67 10.75 -2.19 18.43
C GLN A 67 10.40 -1.33 17.22
N ILE A 68 9.71 -0.20 17.41
CA ILE A 68 9.22 0.63 16.29
C ILE A 68 9.72 2.06 16.43
N LEU A 69 9.34 2.78 17.50
CA LEU A 69 9.55 4.23 17.56
C LEU A 69 11.02 4.60 17.77
N SER A 70 11.74 3.91 18.67
CA SER A 70 13.16 4.22 18.94
C SER A 70 14.08 3.90 17.75
N PRO A 71 13.98 2.73 17.09
CA PRO A 71 14.77 2.43 15.89
C PRO A 71 14.53 3.41 14.74
N LEU A 72 13.31 3.96 14.62
CA LEU A 72 12.94 4.97 13.63
C LEU A 72 13.22 6.41 14.08
N CYS A 73 13.86 6.61 15.24
CA CYS A 73 14.15 7.92 15.81
C CYS A 73 12.89 8.82 15.98
N MET A 74 11.73 8.23 16.25
CA MET A 74 10.47 8.95 16.45
C MET A 74 10.37 9.52 17.87
N THR A 75 11.27 10.44 18.22
CA THR A 75 11.42 10.96 19.60
C THR A 75 10.27 11.85 20.08
N HIS A 76 9.33 12.20 19.20
CA HIS A 76 8.16 13.04 19.48
C HIS A 76 6.85 12.23 19.46
N SER A 77 6.94 10.89 19.50
CA SER A 77 5.81 9.97 19.61
C SER A 77 5.83 9.33 21.00
N PHE A 78 4.69 9.29 21.68
CA PHE A 78 4.58 8.82 23.06
C PHE A 78 3.23 8.16 23.33
N PHE A 79 3.16 7.36 24.38
CA PHE A 79 1.93 6.82 24.96
C PHE A 79 1.67 7.48 26.32
N GLY A 80 0.41 7.61 26.70
CA GLY A 80 0.03 8.21 27.98
C GLY A 80 0.17 9.74 27.99
N PRO A 81 0.50 10.35 29.15
CA PRO A 81 0.59 11.80 29.29
C PRO A 81 1.65 12.43 28.37
N ILE A 82 1.37 13.65 27.90
CA ILE A 82 2.31 14.44 27.09
C ILE A 82 3.58 14.74 27.92
N PRO A 83 4.78 14.37 27.45
CA PRO A 83 6.02 14.76 28.10
C PRO A 83 6.17 16.28 28.19
N ASP A 84 6.63 16.81 29.33
CA ASP A 84 6.75 18.26 29.56
C ASP A 84 7.55 18.99 28.47
N ALA A 85 8.59 18.32 27.95
CA ALA A 85 9.45 18.86 26.90
C ALA A 85 8.72 19.03 25.55
N LEU A 86 7.65 18.26 25.31
CA LEU A 86 6.88 18.27 24.06
C LEU A 86 5.64 19.16 24.14
N LEU A 87 5.25 19.64 25.32
CA LEU A 87 4.09 20.52 25.50
C LEU A 87 4.05 21.72 24.51
N PRO A 88 5.17 22.39 24.18
CA PRO A 88 5.17 23.50 23.22
C PRO A 88 4.85 23.08 21.78
N ASP A 89 5.02 21.81 21.44
CA ASP A 89 4.88 21.27 20.08
C ASP A 89 3.50 20.61 19.85
N ILE A 90 2.64 20.58 20.87
CA ILE A 90 1.31 19.98 20.79
C ILE A 90 0.29 21.02 20.31
N GLY A 91 -0.33 20.73 19.17
CA GLY A 91 -1.53 21.45 18.73
C GLY A 91 -2.71 21.13 19.65
N VAL A 92 -3.33 22.18 20.21
CA VAL A 92 -4.58 22.06 20.96
C VAL A 92 -5.72 22.54 20.05
N PRO A 93 -6.70 21.69 19.74
CA PRO A 93 -7.86 22.04 18.96
C PRO A 93 -8.59 23.21 19.57
N GLY A 94 -9.10 24.10 18.73
CA GLY A 94 -9.86 25.27 19.18
C GLY A 94 -11.34 24.95 19.29
N GLY A 95 -12.02 25.54 20.27
CA GLY A 95 -13.48 25.45 20.43
C GLY A 95 -13.97 25.92 21.80
N PRO A 96 -15.28 26.17 21.96
CA PRO A 96 -15.84 26.41 23.29
C PRO A 96 -15.83 25.10 24.10
N ASN A 97 -15.35 25.16 25.35
CA ASN A 97 -15.41 24.08 26.34
C ASN A 97 -14.58 22.81 26.06
N TRP A 98 -13.28 22.95 25.76
CA TRP A 98 -12.38 21.79 25.67
C TRP A 98 -12.13 21.10 27.01
N ALA A 99 -12.08 19.77 26.96
CA ALA A 99 -11.70 18.90 28.05
C ALA A 99 -10.47 18.08 27.65
N ASP A 100 -9.64 17.71 28.62
CA ASP A 100 -8.55 16.77 28.39
C ASP A 100 -9.13 15.39 28.01
N LEU A 101 -8.81 14.89 26.81
CA LEU A 101 -9.13 13.52 26.43
C LEU A 101 -8.13 12.58 27.11
N VAL A 102 -8.52 12.04 28.25
CA VAL A 102 -7.72 11.02 28.95
C VAL A 102 -8.09 9.64 28.43
N VAL A 103 -7.23 9.08 27.59
CA VAL A 103 -7.36 7.71 27.09
C VAL A 103 -6.61 6.76 28.04
N GLY A 104 -7.28 5.72 28.54
CA GLY A 104 -6.65 4.72 29.40
C GLY A 104 -5.74 3.77 28.62
N LEU A 105 -4.68 3.26 29.26
CA LEU A 105 -3.67 2.37 28.65
C LEU A 105 -4.24 1.12 27.96
N GLY A 106 -5.45 0.68 28.34
CA GLY A 106 -6.14 -0.43 27.68
C GLY A 106 -6.53 -0.16 26.22
N TYR A 107 -6.52 1.10 25.79
CA TYR A 107 -6.73 1.50 24.40
C TYR A 107 -5.44 1.56 23.60
N ASP A 108 -4.26 1.44 24.20
CA ASP A 108 -2.99 1.66 23.50
C ASP A 108 -2.84 0.85 22.18
N PRO A 109 -3.26 -0.43 22.13
CA PRO A 109 -3.13 -1.23 20.92
C PRO A 109 -4.18 -0.96 19.82
N ALA A 110 -5.26 -0.27 20.15
CA ALA A 110 -6.33 0.06 19.19
C ALA A 110 -6.35 1.55 18.81
N ALA A 111 -5.93 2.39 19.75
CA ALA A 111 -6.08 3.83 19.69
C ALA A 111 -5.04 4.63 20.51
N GLY A 112 -4.10 4.01 21.23
CA GLY A 112 -2.91 4.76 21.72
C GLY A 112 -1.98 5.15 20.59
N MET A 113 -2.12 4.46 19.44
CA MET A 113 -1.97 5.03 18.10
C MET A 113 -3.22 4.60 17.30
N TRP A 114 -4.01 5.55 16.77
CA TRP A 114 -5.35 5.33 16.15
C TRP A 114 -5.32 4.40 14.94
N PRO A 115 -6.26 3.42 14.81
CA PRO A 115 -7.54 3.63 14.06
C PRO A 115 -8.70 2.53 14.02
N ASN A 116 -9.95 2.81 13.54
CA ASN A 116 -10.90 1.80 12.94
C ASN A 116 -12.19 2.36 12.25
N VAL A 117 -12.64 1.74 11.12
CA VAL A 117 -14.03 1.53 10.55
C VAL A 117 -13.95 1.22 9.03
N ALA A 118 -14.83 0.35 8.50
CA ALA A 118 -15.03 0.08 7.06
C ALA A 118 -16.39 0.63 6.57
N LEU A 119 -16.46 1.16 5.34
CA LEU A 119 -17.64 1.87 4.80
C LEU A 119 -18.44 1.06 3.74
N PRO A 120 -19.74 1.37 3.54
CA PRO A 120 -20.67 0.59 2.71
C PRO A 120 -20.55 0.76 1.18
N ASP A 121 -19.57 1.51 0.69
CA ASP A 121 -19.53 1.99 -0.70
C ASP A 121 -18.94 0.99 -1.72
N GLY A 122 -18.34 -0.11 -1.24
CA GLY A 122 -17.78 -1.17 -2.08
C GLY A 122 -16.49 -0.78 -2.82
N LYS A 123 -15.89 0.37 -2.51
CA LYS A 123 -14.63 0.85 -3.12
C LYS A 123 -13.41 0.68 -2.21
N GLN A 124 -13.64 0.32 -0.95
CA GLN A 124 -12.63 0.14 0.06
C GLN A 124 -12.58 -1.32 0.51
N LEU A 125 -11.40 -1.94 0.48
CA LEU A 125 -11.16 -3.25 1.08
C LEU A 125 -10.42 -3.05 2.41
N VAL A 126 -10.78 -3.82 3.45
CA VAL A 126 -10.06 -3.79 4.73
C VAL A 126 -9.23 -5.06 4.91
N GLY A 127 -7.91 -4.88 5.02
CA GLY A 127 -7.06 -5.83 5.72
C GLY A 127 -7.13 -5.59 7.23
N PRO A 128 -6.59 -6.48 8.09
CA PRO A 128 -6.50 -6.18 9.52
C PRO A 128 -5.67 -4.89 9.74
N GLY A 129 -6.36 -3.77 9.99
CA GLY A 129 -5.77 -2.49 10.35
C GLY A 129 -5.50 -1.48 9.23
N TRP A 130 -5.77 -1.80 7.95
CA TRP A 130 -5.56 -0.89 6.81
C TRP A 130 -6.83 -0.72 5.97
N GLU A 131 -7.07 0.50 5.51
CA GLU A 131 -8.04 0.87 4.48
C GLU A 131 -7.34 0.83 3.12
N ILE A 132 -7.88 0.10 2.15
CA ILE A 132 -7.30 -0.01 0.80
C ILE A 132 -8.21 0.70 -0.17
N ASP A 133 -7.72 1.80 -0.77
CA ASP A 133 -8.40 2.55 -1.81
C ASP A 133 -7.80 2.21 -3.18
N LEU A 134 -8.63 2.11 -4.22
CA LEU A 134 -8.19 1.88 -5.60
C LEU A 134 -8.34 3.17 -6.42
N PHE A 135 -7.26 3.55 -7.13
CA PHE A 135 -7.20 4.74 -7.97
C PHE A 135 -6.86 4.37 -9.40
N ASP A 136 -7.72 4.77 -10.33
CA ASP A 136 -7.47 4.63 -11.76
C ASP A 136 -6.72 5.85 -12.29
N VAL A 137 -5.50 5.62 -12.77
CA VAL A 137 -4.67 6.66 -13.40
C VAL A 137 -4.63 6.41 -14.90
N PRO A 138 -4.95 7.41 -15.73
CA PRO A 138 -4.84 7.29 -17.19
C PRO A 138 -3.39 6.98 -17.61
N THR A 139 -3.21 5.95 -18.42
CA THR A 139 -1.87 5.53 -18.88
C THR A 139 -1.33 6.39 -20.02
N SER A 140 -2.19 7.10 -20.76
CA SER A 140 -1.79 8.01 -21.83
C SER A 140 -2.77 9.16 -22.00
N ALA A 141 -2.31 10.24 -22.63
CA ALA A 141 -3.15 11.39 -23.00
C ALA A 141 -4.22 11.05 -24.06
N ASN A 142 -4.07 9.92 -24.77
CA ASN A 142 -5.08 9.43 -25.69
C ASN A 142 -6.11 8.61 -24.91
N ALA A 143 -7.33 9.16 -24.80
CA ALA A 143 -8.45 8.63 -24.02
C ALA A 143 -8.97 7.23 -24.44
N SER A 144 -8.32 6.57 -25.40
CA SER A 144 -8.60 5.18 -25.79
C SER A 144 -7.71 4.15 -25.07
N ALA A 145 -6.75 4.59 -24.26
CA ALA A 145 -5.84 3.72 -23.52
C ALA A 145 -6.45 3.26 -22.18
N THR A 146 -6.10 2.05 -21.77
CA THR A 146 -6.50 1.43 -20.51
C THR A 146 -6.06 2.27 -19.30
N ASN A 147 -6.86 2.32 -18.24
CA ASN A 147 -6.40 2.90 -16.97
C ASN A 147 -5.51 1.90 -16.23
N LYS A 148 -4.50 2.41 -15.51
CA LYS A 148 -3.74 1.61 -14.55
C LYS A 148 -4.29 1.88 -13.16
N THR A 149 -4.73 0.82 -12.49
CA THR A 149 -5.23 0.89 -11.13
C THR A 149 -4.07 0.77 -10.15
N TYR A 150 -4.01 1.68 -9.19
CA TYR A 150 -3.05 1.69 -8.09
C TYR A 150 -3.78 1.54 -6.77
N ALA A 151 -3.24 0.72 -5.87
CA ALA A 151 -3.76 0.57 -4.51
C ALA A 151 -3.04 1.53 -3.54
N SER A 152 -3.81 2.33 -2.80
CA SER A 152 -3.32 3.08 -1.64
C SER A 152 -3.69 2.32 -0.38
N TYR A 153 -2.70 2.09 0.48
CA TYR A 153 -2.87 1.43 1.78
C TYR A 153 -2.79 2.51 2.84
N GLY A 154 -3.94 2.86 3.40
CA GLY A 154 -4.07 4.00 4.28
C GLY A 154 -4.81 3.71 5.56
N LYS A 155 -4.86 4.73 6.41
CA LYS A 155 -5.65 4.69 7.62
C LYS A 155 -6.01 6.06 8.17
N ALA A 156 -7.30 6.23 8.47
CA ALA A 156 -7.81 7.39 9.19
C ALA A 156 -7.67 7.24 10.71
N GLY A 157 -7.42 8.36 11.38
CA GLY A 157 -7.55 8.50 12.82
C GLY A 157 -8.42 9.71 13.18
N ASP A 158 -9.21 9.59 14.24
CA ASP A 158 -10.08 10.64 14.75
C ASP A 158 -10.15 10.56 16.28
N GLY A 159 -10.05 11.71 16.93
CA GLY A 159 -10.38 11.84 18.34
C GLY A 159 -10.23 13.27 18.79
N GLY A 160 -11.16 13.74 19.62
CA GLY A 160 -11.09 15.07 20.24
C GLY A 160 -10.78 16.20 19.24
N GLY A 161 -11.35 16.20 18.04
CA GLY A 161 -11.10 17.24 17.03
C GLY A 161 -9.67 17.30 16.47
N TRP A 162 -8.82 16.31 16.74
CA TRP A 162 -7.69 15.98 15.88
C TRP A 162 -8.13 14.91 14.88
N HIS A 163 -7.78 15.10 13.61
CA HIS A 163 -8.04 14.14 12.57
C HIS A 163 -6.75 13.86 11.81
N SER A 164 -6.51 12.61 11.48
CA SER A 164 -5.30 12.18 10.78
C SER A 164 -5.63 11.25 9.64
N TRP A 165 -4.77 11.25 8.63
CA TRP A 165 -4.71 10.23 7.61
C TRP A 165 -3.25 9.90 7.33
N ILE A 166 -2.92 8.62 7.20
CA ILE A 166 -1.64 8.16 6.67
C ILE A 166 -1.91 7.18 5.55
N ASP A 167 -1.16 7.23 4.46
CA ASP A 167 -1.18 6.19 3.45
C ASP A 167 0.15 6.01 2.72
N LEU A 168 0.22 4.94 1.95
CA LEU A 168 1.33 4.57 1.09
C LEU A 168 0.81 3.93 -0.20
N ILE A 169 1.45 4.28 -1.32
CA ILE A 169 1.25 3.69 -2.64
C ILE A 169 2.57 3.01 -3.03
N PRO A 170 2.76 1.72 -2.68
CA PRO A 170 4.04 1.03 -2.85
C PRO A 170 4.53 1.07 -4.30
N ASP A 171 3.62 0.85 -5.24
CA ASP A 171 3.91 0.82 -6.68
C ASP A 171 4.45 2.13 -7.23
N LEU A 172 4.13 3.26 -6.57
CA LEU A 172 4.60 4.59 -6.94
C LEU A 172 5.68 5.12 -5.99
N GLY A 173 6.01 4.38 -4.93
CA GLY A 173 7.10 4.71 -4.00
C GLY A 173 6.87 5.99 -3.19
N TYR A 174 5.61 6.36 -2.91
CA TYR A 174 5.30 7.52 -2.08
C TYR A 174 4.13 7.25 -1.12
N GLY A 175 3.91 8.16 -0.17
CA GLY A 175 2.78 8.12 0.75
C GLY A 175 2.45 9.50 1.31
N LEU A 176 1.27 9.65 1.90
CA LEU A 176 0.81 10.89 2.52
C LEU A 176 0.68 10.75 4.03
N VAL A 177 0.96 11.83 4.75
CA VAL A 177 0.57 12.02 6.14
C VAL A 177 -0.13 13.36 6.24
N ILE A 178 -1.39 13.35 6.63
CA ILE A 178 -2.25 14.52 6.74
C ILE A 178 -2.72 14.60 8.19
N LEU A 179 -2.42 15.70 8.86
CA LEU A 179 -2.88 15.99 10.21
C LEU A 179 -3.70 17.27 10.15
N THR A 180 -4.93 17.23 10.64
CA THR A 180 -5.80 18.40 10.77
C THR A 180 -6.30 18.50 12.20
N GLN A 181 -6.62 19.73 12.61
CA GLN A 181 -7.22 20.02 13.90
C GLN A 181 -8.41 20.95 13.69
N VAL A 182 -9.46 20.77 14.48
CA VAL A 182 -10.61 21.67 14.51
C VAL A 182 -10.19 23.01 15.11
N SER A 183 -10.63 24.11 14.51
CA SER A 183 -10.48 25.45 15.08
C SER A 183 -11.77 25.86 15.78
N GLY A 184 -11.63 26.69 16.82
CA GLY A 184 -12.74 27.22 17.61
C GLY A 184 -13.35 28.48 17.06
N SER A 185 -12.84 28.96 15.92
CA SER A 185 -13.40 30.13 15.24
C SER A 185 -14.80 29.83 14.72
N ALA A 186 -15.72 30.79 14.88
CA ALA A 186 -17.08 30.67 14.34
C ALA A 186 -17.11 30.53 12.81
N ASP A 187 -16.09 31.05 12.13
CA ASP A 187 -15.94 31.00 10.67
C ASP A 187 -15.09 29.79 10.21
N TYR A 188 -14.77 28.86 11.11
CA TYR A 188 -13.96 27.70 10.75
C TYR A 188 -14.71 26.75 9.82
N VAL A 189 -14.13 26.48 8.66
CA VAL A 189 -14.58 25.41 7.76
C VAL A 189 -13.73 24.18 8.03
N SER A 190 -14.38 23.10 8.47
CA SER A 190 -13.70 21.85 8.77
C SER A 190 -13.00 21.29 7.53
N ILE A 191 -11.73 20.91 7.69
CA ILE A 191 -10.95 20.24 6.66
C ILE A 191 -10.89 18.75 6.98
N SER A 192 -11.50 17.94 6.11
CA SER A 192 -11.44 16.49 6.21
C SER A 192 -10.11 15.97 5.64
N PRO A 193 -9.32 15.20 6.41
CA PRO A 193 -8.11 14.57 5.90
C PRO A 193 -8.37 13.71 4.66
N SER A 194 -9.49 12.97 4.63
CA SER A 194 -9.86 12.13 3.48
C SER A 194 -10.15 12.96 2.22
N ALA A 195 -10.71 14.16 2.36
CA ALA A 195 -10.93 15.07 1.23
C ALA A 195 -9.60 15.62 0.70
N LEU A 196 -8.69 16.03 1.59
CA LEU A 196 -7.34 16.46 1.20
C LEU A 196 -6.56 15.32 0.53
N LYS A 197 -6.64 14.10 1.07
CA LYS A 197 -6.04 12.90 0.48
C LYS A 197 -6.49 12.70 -0.96
N ALA A 198 -7.82 12.73 -1.19
CA ALA A 198 -8.38 12.55 -2.52
C ALA A 198 -7.88 13.63 -3.50
N GLU A 199 -7.87 14.89 -3.08
CA GLU A 199 -7.34 16.01 -3.88
C GLU A 199 -5.85 15.83 -4.17
N PHE A 200 -5.04 15.48 -3.17
CA PHE A 200 -3.60 15.28 -3.36
C PHE A 200 -3.31 14.12 -4.30
N HIS A 201 -3.97 12.97 -4.16
CA HIS A 201 -3.77 11.85 -5.07
C HIS A 201 -4.18 12.16 -6.51
N GLN A 202 -5.19 13.01 -6.72
CA GLN A 202 -5.60 13.46 -8.06
C GLN A 202 -4.44 14.14 -8.81
N HIS A 203 -3.54 14.83 -8.10
CA HIS A 203 -2.37 15.49 -8.71
C HIS A 203 -1.10 14.66 -8.61
N LEU A 204 -0.86 14.01 -7.47
CA LEU A 204 0.38 13.31 -7.19
C LEU A 204 0.45 11.95 -7.89
N MET A 205 -0.62 11.15 -7.92
CA MET A 205 -0.56 9.82 -8.55
C MET A 205 -0.17 9.90 -10.03
N PRO A 206 -0.79 10.75 -10.87
CA PRO A 206 -0.37 10.90 -12.26
C PRO A 206 1.09 11.37 -12.39
N ALA A 207 1.50 12.34 -11.57
CA ALA A 207 2.86 12.88 -11.62
C ALA A 207 3.93 11.84 -11.24
N PHE A 208 3.71 11.06 -10.17
CA PHE A 208 4.60 9.98 -9.77
C PHE A 208 4.58 8.83 -10.77
N ALA A 209 3.42 8.50 -11.34
CA ALA A 209 3.32 7.50 -12.39
C ALA A 209 4.12 7.90 -13.63
N GLU A 210 4.04 9.17 -14.07
CA GLU A 210 4.84 9.70 -15.17
C GLU A 210 6.34 9.70 -14.84
N ALA A 211 6.72 10.13 -13.64
CA ALA A 211 8.11 10.12 -13.20
C ALA A 211 8.70 8.71 -13.17
N LEU A 212 7.98 7.73 -12.59
CA LEU A 212 8.36 6.33 -12.57
C LEU A 212 8.50 5.77 -14.00
N THR A 213 7.50 6.05 -14.84
CA THR A 213 7.46 5.65 -16.25
C THR A 213 8.71 6.15 -17.00
N SER A 214 9.07 7.42 -16.82
CA SER A 214 10.29 8.00 -17.41
C SER A 214 11.57 7.33 -16.91
N GLN A 215 11.66 6.99 -15.60
CA GLN A 215 12.81 6.27 -15.06
C GLN A 215 12.91 4.83 -15.60
N VAL A 216 11.77 4.14 -15.70
CA VAL A 216 11.69 2.78 -16.27
C VAL A 216 12.12 2.80 -17.73
N GLU A 217 11.62 3.76 -18.52
CA GLU A 217 12.02 3.93 -19.91
C GLU A 217 13.53 4.14 -20.03
N LYS A 218 14.08 5.11 -19.29
CA LYS A 218 15.52 5.42 -19.31
C LYS A 218 16.37 4.21 -18.93
N ARG A 219 15.89 3.38 -17.99
CA ARG A 219 16.64 2.24 -17.47
C ARG A 219 16.51 1.00 -18.33
N PHE A 220 15.34 0.74 -18.90
CA PHE A 220 15.00 -0.55 -19.47
C PHE A 220 14.53 -0.52 -20.93
N ALA A 221 14.08 0.61 -21.47
CA ALA A 221 13.72 0.69 -22.88
C ALA A 221 14.98 0.78 -23.74
N GLY A 222 14.98 0.09 -24.87
CA GLY A 222 16.09 0.09 -25.81
C GLY A 222 16.26 -1.23 -26.55
N TRP A 223 17.35 -1.29 -27.31
CA TRP A 223 17.79 -2.48 -28.02
C TRP A 223 18.84 -3.20 -27.19
N TYR A 224 18.59 -4.47 -26.94
CA TYR A 224 19.50 -5.39 -26.27
C TYR A 224 20.09 -6.32 -27.31
N GLY A 225 21.41 -6.44 -27.35
CA GLY A 225 22.13 -7.38 -28.20
C GLY A 225 22.92 -8.38 -27.35
N GLN A 226 23.70 -9.24 -28.02
CA GLN A 226 24.59 -10.22 -27.36
C GLN A 226 23.85 -11.26 -26.51
N GLY A 227 22.65 -11.67 -26.93
CA GLY A 227 21.99 -12.81 -26.30
C GLY A 227 22.81 -14.09 -26.49
N GLU A 228 23.15 -14.75 -25.40
CA GLU A 228 23.69 -16.10 -25.41
C GLU A 228 22.52 -17.08 -25.50
N ASP A 229 22.43 -17.81 -26.60
CA ASP A 229 21.50 -18.94 -26.74
C ASP A 229 22.17 -20.16 -26.10
N SER A 230 21.55 -20.70 -25.05
CA SER A 230 22.02 -21.91 -24.38
C SER A 230 21.83 -23.17 -25.24
N GLY A 231 21.08 -23.09 -26.34
CA GLY A 231 20.79 -24.20 -27.23
C GLY A 231 19.82 -25.22 -26.63
N LEU A 232 19.11 -24.87 -25.56
CA LEU A 232 18.13 -25.75 -24.90
C LEU A 232 16.97 -26.17 -25.82
N ILE A 233 16.66 -25.37 -26.86
CA ILE A 233 15.59 -25.63 -27.83
C ILE A 233 16.14 -25.60 -29.27
N ALA A 234 17.11 -26.48 -29.55
CA ALA A 234 17.84 -26.50 -30.83
C ALA A 234 17.00 -26.94 -32.05
N ASP A 235 15.86 -27.58 -31.84
CA ASP A 235 14.96 -28.11 -32.86
C ASP A 235 13.97 -27.08 -33.41
N VAL A 236 13.69 -26.01 -32.65
CA VAL A 236 12.74 -24.95 -33.04
C VAL A 236 13.45 -23.71 -33.62
N VAL A 237 14.65 -23.38 -33.11
CA VAL A 237 15.44 -22.23 -33.59
C VAL A 237 16.47 -22.69 -34.63
N LYS A 238 16.10 -22.67 -35.92
CA LYS A 238 17.03 -23.02 -37.00
C LYS A 238 18.23 -22.07 -37.02
N ASN A 239 19.42 -22.65 -36.89
CA ASN A 239 20.69 -21.96 -37.02
C ASN A 239 20.83 -21.41 -38.46
N ASN A 240 20.44 -20.16 -38.67
CA ASN A 240 20.40 -19.56 -40.01
C ASN A 240 21.79 -18.99 -40.30
N GLY A 241 22.66 -19.79 -40.91
CA GLY A 241 24.10 -19.55 -41.09
C GLY A 241 24.53 -18.31 -41.88
N THR A 242 23.68 -17.31 -42.03
CA THR A 242 23.99 -16.04 -42.71
C THR A 242 23.43 -14.79 -42.03
N ASN A 243 22.66 -14.88 -40.94
CA ASN A 243 22.23 -13.70 -40.17
C ASN A 243 22.01 -14.04 -38.68
N SER A 244 23.09 -13.99 -37.91
CA SER A 244 23.17 -14.42 -36.50
C SER A 244 22.80 -13.32 -35.50
N THR A 245 22.02 -12.31 -35.91
CA THR A 245 21.68 -11.20 -35.02
C THR A 245 20.61 -11.66 -34.02
N THR A 246 21.07 -12.02 -32.82
CA THR A 246 20.22 -12.18 -31.64
C THR A 246 20.06 -10.83 -30.94
N TYR A 247 18.82 -10.40 -30.78
CA TYR A 247 18.50 -9.14 -30.11
C TYR A 247 17.12 -9.16 -29.46
N ALA A 248 16.90 -8.24 -28.53
CA ALA A 248 15.59 -7.91 -28.01
C ALA A 248 15.34 -6.40 -28.13
N LYS A 249 14.09 -6.03 -28.37
CA LYS A 249 13.64 -4.64 -28.38
C LYS A 249 12.60 -4.46 -27.29
N VAL A 250 12.93 -3.64 -26.31
CA VAL A 250 12.04 -3.30 -25.20
C VAL A 250 11.61 -1.85 -25.37
N GLU A 251 10.31 -1.60 -25.32
CA GLU A 251 9.74 -0.26 -25.42
C GLU A 251 8.73 -0.04 -24.32
N LEU A 252 8.55 1.22 -23.94
CA LEU A 252 7.54 1.61 -22.99
C LEU A 252 6.35 2.21 -23.75
N GLU A 253 5.14 1.74 -23.45
CA GLU A 253 3.90 2.31 -23.97
C GLU A 253 2.86 2.32 -22.86
N GLY A 254 2.27 3.49 -22.59
CA GLY A 254 1.18 3.59 -21.60
C GLY A 254 1.56 3.10 -20.20
N GLN A 255 2.73 3.49 -19.67
CA GLN A 255 3.25 3.05 -18.36
C GLN A 255 3.47 1.52 -18.24
N ILE A 256 3.44 0.80 -19.36
CA ILE A 256 3.70 -0.64 -19.43
C ILE A 256 4.95 -0.85 -20.29
N LEU A 257 5.86 -1.68 -19.79
CA LEU A 257 7.04 -2.08 -20.53
C LEU A 257 6.67 -3.27 -21.42
N TYR A 258 6.99 -3.20 -22.70
CA TYR A 258 6.71 -4.23 -23.69
C TYR A 258 8.00 -4.79 -24.26
N LEU A 259 8.09 -6.10 -24.33
CA LEU A 259 9.04 -6.78 -25.21
C LEU A 259 8.41 -6.86 -26.60
N ARG A 260 8.81 -5.94 -27.48
CA ARG A 260 8.28 -5.82 -28.84
C ARG A 260 8.83 -6.89 -29.76
N GLU A 261 10.12 -7.15 -29.63
CA GLU A 261 10.85 -8.08 -30.48
C GLU A 261 11.79 -8.89 -29.60
N LEU A 262 11.78 -10.20 -29.78
CA LEU A 262 12.82 -11.10 -29.28
C LEU A 262 13.21 -11.99 -30.44
N VAL A 263 14.36 -11.70 -31.04
CA VAL A 263 14.88 -12.42 -32.19
C VAL A 263 16.10 -13.21 -31.75
N VAL A 264 16.07 -14.52 -31.95
CA VAL A 264 17.16 -15.44 -31.64
C VAL A 264 17.59 -16.10 -32.94
N ASN A 265 18.87 -15.96 -33.31
CA ASN A 265 19.43 -16.49 -34.57
C ASN A 265 18.60 -16.12 -35.81
N GLY A 266 18.08 -14.89 -35.86
CA GLY A 266 17.28 -14.37 -36.97
C GLY A 266 15.82 -14.82 -37.02
N SER A 267 15.34 -15.56 -36.02
CA SER A 267 13.94 -16.01 -35.90
C SER A 267 13.25 -15.37 -34.70
N SER A 268 11.95 -15.06 -34.81
CA SER A 268 11.14 -14.53 -33.70
C SER A 268 10.91 -15.61 -32.64
N ALA A 269 11.50 -15.44 -31.45
CA ALA A 269 11.28 -16.33 -30.32
C ALA A 269 9.86 -16.21 -29.76
N LEU A 270 9.26 -15.00 -29.75
CA LEU A 270 7.88 -14.80 -29.30
C LEU A 270 6.89 -15.59 -30.17
N GLU A 271 7.10 -15.61 -31.48
CA GLU A 271 6.25 -16.42 -32.38
C GLU A 271 6.54 -17.91 -32.20
N GLY A 272 7.80 -18.28 -31.95
CA GLY A 272 8.18 -19.63 -31.56
C GLY A 272 7.38 -20.13 -30.37
N LEU A 273 7.22 -19.31 -29.32
CA LEU A 273 6.39 -19.63 -28.14
C LEU A 273 4.92 -19.82 -28.51
N ASP A 274 4.35 -18.91 -29.31
CA ASP A 274 2.95 -19.05 -29.76
C ASP A 274 2.74 -20.37 -30.53
N ARG A 275 3.69 -20.72 -31.41
CA ARG A 275 3.67 -21.94 -32.23
C ARG A 275 3.67 -23.24 -31.42
N LEU A 276 4.15 -23.24 -30.19
CA LEU A 276 4.08 -24.42 -29.31
C LEU A 276 2.63 -24.82 -29.01
N SER A 277 1.70 -23.85 -29.04
CA SER A 277 0.27 -24.06 -28.81
C SER A 277 -0.55 -24.20 -30.09
N TRP A 278 0.06 -24.06 -31.27
CA TRP A 278 -0.67 -24.07 -32.52
C TRP A 278 -1.12 -25.48 -32.91
N THR A 279 -2.35 -25.55 -33.39
CA THR A 279 -2.92 -26.71 -34.07
C THR A 279 -3.38 -26.30 -35.46
N ASP A 280 -3.78 -27.26 -36.30
CA ASP A 280 -4.32 -26.96 -37.63
C ASP A 280 -5.57 -26.05 -37.55
N ASP A 281 -6.31 -26.10 -36.45
CA ASP A 281 -7.54 -25.34 -36.23
C ASP A 281 -7.32 -24.05 -35.41
N TYR A 282 -6.17 -23.88 -34.77
CA TYR A 282 -5.91 -22.76 -33.87
C TYR A 282 -4.48 -22.23 -33.97
N GLN A 283 -4.34 -20.96 -34.37
CA GLN A 283 -3.05 -20.26 -34.52
C GLN A 283 -3.07 -18.92 -33.79
N GLY A 284 -3.53 -18.93 -32.53
CA GLY A 284 -3.58 -17.74 -31.68
C GLY A 284 -2.19 -17.15 -31.42
N ARG A 285 -2.16 -15.83 -31.22
CA ARG A 285 -0.93 -15.10 -30.85
C ARG A 285 -1.14 -14.45 -29.50
N TYR A 286 -0.34 -14.86 -28.53
CA TYR A 286 -0.35 -14.35 -27.17
C TYR A 286 0.91 -13.54 -26.88
N PHE A 287 2.07 -14.00 -27.37
CA PHE A 287 3.36 -13.36 -27.19
C PHE A 287 3.76 -12.48 -28.38
N SER A 288 3.51 -12.95 -29.61
CA SER A 288 3.87 -12.26 -30.87
C SER A 288 2.78 -11.34 -31.41
N THR A 289 2.07 -10.64 -30.51
CA THR A 289 1.07 -9.64 -30.92
C THR A 289 1.76 -8.43 -31.58
N PRO A 290 1.05 -7.61 -32.39
CA PRO A 290 1.62 -6.37 -32.93
C PRO A 290 2.11 -5.38 -31.86
N ALA A 291 1.56 -5.45 -30.64
CA ALA A 291 2.01 -4.64 -29.50
C ALA A 291 3.18 -5.30 -28.74
N GLY A 292 3.60 -6.51 -29.09
CA GLY A 292 4.52 -7.31 -28.29
C GLY A 292 3.85 -7.90 -27.05
N VAL A 293 4.66 -8.24 -26.05
CA VAL A 293 4.20 -8.80 -24.78
C VAL A 293 4.55 -7.90 -23.61
N ALA A 294 3.58 -7.68 -22.72
CA ALA A 294 3.78 -6.84 -21.54
C ALA A 294 4.73 -7.51 -20.55
N LEU A 295 5.57 -6.72 -19.91
CA LEU A 295 6.54 -7.14 -18.92
C LEU A 295 6.15 -6.62 -17.53
N THR A 296 6.13 -7.51 -16.55
CA THR A 296 5.98 -7.16 -15.13
C THR A 296 7.23 -7.58 -14.36
N PRO A 297 7.73 -6.76 -13.43
CA PRO A 297 8.87 -7.16 -12.62
C PRO A 297 8.48 -8.37 -11.75
N ALA A 298 9.40 -9.31 -11.60
CA ALA A 298 9.25 -10.36 -10.60
C ALA A 298 9.31 -9.76 -9.19
N GLU A 299 8.29 -10.03 -8.38
CA GLU A 299 8.18 -9.50 -7.01
C GLU A 299 9.08 -10.25 -6.01
N GLY A 300 9.53 -11.47 -6.35
CA GLY A 300 10.32 -12.31 -5.46
C GLY A 300 11.80 -11.92 -5.42
N ALA A 301 12.30 -11.51 -4.25
CA ALA A 301 13.74 -11.29 -4.05
C ALA A 301 14.58 -12.54 -4.39
N ALA A 302 14.07 -13.73 -4.07
CA ALA A 302 14.71 -15.00 -4.36
C ALA A 302 14.88 -15.26 -5.87
N GLU A 303 13.93 -14.81 -6.70
CA GLU A 303 14.03 -14.97 -8.16
C GLU A 303 15.16 -14.11 -8.72
N ASN A 304 15.29 -12.87 -8.26
CA ASN A 304 16.40 -12.01 -8.68
C ASN A 304 17.75 -12.57 -8.22
N GLU A 305 17.83 -13.12 -7.00
CA GLU A 305 19.07 -13.71 -6.47
C GLU A 305 19.57 -14.91 -7.29
N GLN A 306 18.67 -15.68 -7.88
CA GLN A 306 19.01 -16.84 -8.72
C GLN A 306 19.86 -16.46 -9.94
N PHE A 307 19.66 -15.26 -10.49
CA PHE A 307 20.38 -14.78 -11.67
C PHE A 307 21.59 -13.89 -11.32
N GLY A 308 21.83 -13.63 -10.03
CA GLY A 308 23.01 -12.97 -9.50
C GLY A 308 22.81 -11.52 -9.06
N PRO A 309 23.80 -10.90 -8.39
CA PRO A 309 23.65 -9.54 -7.87
C PRO A 309 23.39 -8.51 -8.97
N GLY A 310 22.33 -7.71 -8.79
CA GLY A 310 21.97 -6.62 -9.69
C GLY A 310 21.10 -7.03 -10.88
N THR A 311 20.71 -8.30 -11.00
CA THR A 311 19.75 -8.73 -12.02
C THR A 311 18.32 -8.35 -11.63
N GLN A 312 17.53 -7.99 -12.63
CA GLN A 312 16.09 -7.78 -12.49
C GLN A 312 15.38 -8.77 -13.42
N VAL A 313 14.57 -9.63 -12.84
CA VAL A 313 13.73 -10.57 -13.58
C VAL A 313 12.42 -9.88 -13.96
N TRP A 314 12.00 -10.12 -15.21
CA TRP A 314 10.73 -9.66 -15.75
C TRP A 314 9.94 -10.85 -16.27
N ARG A 315 8.64 -10.83 -16.05
CA ARG A 315 7.69 -11.86 -16.47
C ARG A 315 6.86 -11.35 -17.64
N MET A 316 6.62 -12.21 -18.61
CA MET A 316 5.74 -11.91 -19.74
C MET A 316 4.28 -12.12 -19.31
N MET A 317 3.44 -11.11 -19.51
CA MET A 317 2.02 -11.14 -19.18
C MET A 317 1.18 -11.27 -20.44
N ILE A 318 0.26 -12.24 -20.46
CA ILE A 318 -0.72 -12.41 -21.52
C ILE A 318 -1.97 -11.59 -21.18
N PRO A 319 -2.36 -10.60 -22.01
CA PRO A 319 -3.56 -9.80 -21.76
C PRO A 319 -4.83 -10.67 -21.71
N GLY A 320 -5.70 -10.42 -20.73
CA GLY A 320 -7.00 -11.08 -20.61
C GLY A 320 -7.01 -12.38 -19.79
N LEU A 321 -5.88 -12.76 -19.19
CA LEU A 321 -5.85 -13.75 -18.11
C LEU A 321 -5.97 -13.01 -16.77
N ASP A 322 -7.11 -13.21 -16.08
CA ASP A 322 -7.42 -12.57 -14.79
C ASP A 322 -6.54 -13.06 -13.64
N VAL A 323 -5.82 -14.16 -13.85
CA VAL A 323 -4.89 -14.76 -12.89
C VAL A 323 -3.54 -14.83 -13.58
N CYS A 324 -2.46 -14.55 -12.84
CA CYS A 324 -1.12 -14.97 -13.24
C CYS A 324 -1.09 -16.50 -13.25
N ASP A 325 -1.72 -17.12 -14.24
CA ASP A 325 -1.55 -18.53 -14.53
C ASP A 325 -0.11 -18.65 -15.00
N TRP A 326 0.73 -19.08 -14.07
CA TRP A 326 2.11 -19.46 -14.32
C TRP A 326 2.08 -20.52 -15.41
N PHE A 327 2.39 -20.12 -16.64
CA PHE A 327 2.79 -21.07 -17.66
C PHE A 327 4.20 -21.50 -17.30
N ASP A 328 4.27 -22.48 -16.41
CA ASP A 328 5.47 -23.26 -16.20
C ASP A 328 5.69 -24.06 -17.50
N PHE A 329 6.56 -23.54 -18.37
CA PHE A 329 7.00 -24.22 -19.59
C PHE A 329 8.17 -25.17 -19.31
N ASP A 330 8.44 -25.47 -18.04
CA ASP A 330 9.29 -26.56 -17.62
C ASP A 330 8.59 -27.87 -18.04
N GLY A 331 8.93 -28.36 -19.23
CA GLY A 331 8.36 -29.59 -19.80
C GLY A 331 8.44 -30.81 -18.89
#